data_AF-A0A7S3HIQ8-F1
#
_entry.id   AF-A0A7S3HIQ8-F1
#
_cell.length_a   1.000
_cell.length_b   1.000
_cell.length_c   1.000
_cell.angle_alpha   90.00
_cell.angle_beta   90.00
_cell.angle_gamma   90.00
#
_symmetry.space_group_name_H-M   'P 1'
#
loop_
_entity.id
_entity.type
_entity.pdbx_description
1 polymer ?
#
loop_
_entity_poly.entity_id
_entity_poly.type
_entity_poly.pdbx_seq_one_letter_code
_entity_poly.pdbx_strand_id
1 'polypeptide(L)'
;EDGVDNSGVSKEKLYSTPEDVFAVYEGLQPISERFMIAAAFGNVHGVYKPGNVKLQPELLDAFQKNLGPKVGYDKPFFFVFHGGSGSEKSDISFAVDSGVVKMNVDTD
;
A
#
# COMPACT_ATOMS: atom_id res chain seq x y z
N GLU A 1 -12.30 1.29 0.45
CA GLU A 1 -12.64 1.72 1.81
C GLU A 1 -13.87 0.99 2.32
N ASP A 2 -13.89 0.77 3.62
CA ASP A 2 -14.87 -0.08 4.34
C ASP A 2 -16.31 0.13 3.88
N GLY A 3 -17.01 -0.97 3.61
CA GLY A 3 -18.45 -0.96 3.27
C GLY A 3 -18.80 -0.40 1.88
N VAL A 4 -17.82 -0.03 1.06
CA VAL A 4 -18.05 0.41 -0.33
C VAL A 4 -17.94 -0.78 -1.28
N ASP A 5 -19.01 -1.06 -2.02
CA ASP A 5 -19.00 -2.06 -3.09
C ASP A 5 -18.14 -1.57 -4.26
N ASN A 6 -16.95 -2.15 -4.39
CA ASN A 6 -16.01 -1.86 -5.46
C ASN A 6 -16.13 -2.84 -6.64
N SER A 7 -17.17 -3.67 -6.72
CA SER A 7 -17.31 -4.66 -7.80
C SER A 7 -17.40 -4.04 -9.22
N GLY A 8 -17.74 -2.75 -9.32
CA GLY A 8 -17.79 -1.98 -10.57
C GLY A 8 -16.58 -1.07 -10.81
N VAL A 9 -15.61 -1.05 -9.90
CA VAL A 9 -14.40 -0.23 -10.03
C VAL A 9 -13.42 -0.92 -10.97
N SER A 10 -12.88 -0.19 -11.95
CA SER A 10 -11.93 -0.78 -12.89
C SER A 10 -10.67 -1.23 -12.14
N LYS A 11 -10.11 -2.39 -12.54
CA LYS A 11 -9.03 -3.07 -11.81
C LYS A 11 -7.79 -2.19 -11.62
N GLU A 12 -7.62 -1.22 -12.51
CA GLU A 12 -6.53 -0.25 -12.50
C GLU A 12 -6.58 0.69 -11.28
N LYS A 13 -7.77 0.93 -10.68
CA LYS A 13 -7.91 1.77 -9.48
C LYS A 13 -7.65 1.01 -8.17
N LEU A 14 -7.38 -0.29 -8.24
CA LEU A 14 -7.08 -1.13 -7.07
C LEU A 14 -5.60 -1.17 -6.71
N TYR A 15 -4.76 -0.52 -7.52
CA TYR A 15 -3.32 -0.44 -7.34
C TYR A 15 -2.89 1.01 -7.49
N SER A 16 -2.09 1.51 -6.55
CA SER A 16 -1.43 2.79 -6.67
C SER A 16 -0.34 2.72 -7.74
N THR A 17 -0.06 3.88 -8.34
CA THR A 17 1.07 4.07 -9.25
C THR A 17 2.25 4.73 -8.53
N PRO A 18 3.48 4.64 -9.08
CA PRO A 18 4.60 5.42 -8.57
C PRO A 18 4.31 6.93 -8.55
N GLU A 19 3.55 7.44 -9.53
CA GLU A 19 3.14 8.84 -9.63
C GLU A 19 2.23 9.22 -8.45
N ASP A 20 1.28 8.36 -8.06
CA ASP A 20 0.40 8.61 -6.91
C ASP A 20 1.21 8.70 -5.61
N VAL A 21 2.14 7.77 -5.39
CA VAL A 21 2.99 7.75 -4.19
C VAL A 21 3.89 8.98 -4.13
N PHE A 22 4.49 9.34 -5.27
CA PHE A 22 5.36 10.51 -5.36
C PHE A 22 4.59 11.82 -5.14
N ALA A 23 3.36 11.94 -5.67
CA ALA A 23 2.52 13.11 -5.46
C ALA A 23 2.19 13.34 -3.98
N VAL A 24 1.94 12.27 -3.21
CA VAL A 24 1.75 12.37 -1.75
C VAL A 24 3.04 12.86 -1.06
N TYR A 25 4.19 12.29 -1.43
CA TYR A 25 5.47 12.71 -0.87
C TYR A 25 5.77 14.18 -1.18
N GLU A 26 5.65 14.60 -2.44
CA GLU A 26 5.90 15.98 -2.88
C GLU A 26 4.96 16.98 -2.17
N GLY A 27 3.70 16.62 -1.97
CA GLY A 27 2.72 17.48 -1.31
C GLY A 27 2.90 17.59 0.21
N LEU A 28 3.32 16.53 0.89
CA LEU A 28 3.39 16.49 2.36
C LEU A 28 4.78 16.78 2.93
N GLN A 29 5.84 16.42 2.21
CA GLN A 29 7.21 16.55 2.70
C GLN A 29 7.62 17.98 3.09
N PRO A 30 7.23 19.05 2.34
CA PRO A 30 7.53 20.43 2.74
C PRO A 30 6.83 20.87 4.04
N ILE A 31 5.78 20.16 4.45
CA ILE A 31 5.00 20.45 5.66
C ILE A 31 5.60 19.71 6.85
N SER A 32 5.89 18.42 6.70
CA SER A 32 6.40 17.55 7.75
C SER A 32 6.92 16.23 7.17
N GLU A 33 7.97 15.69 7.75
CA GLU A 33 8.45 14.32 7.45
C GLU A 33 7.61 13.22 8.13
N ARG A 34 6.66 13.60 8.99
CA ARG A 34 5.87 12.68 9.81
C ARG A 34 4.53 12.34 9.17
N PHE A 35 4.58 11.61 8.06
CA PHE A 35 3.39 11.03 7.43
C PHE A 35 3.64 9.58 7.02
N MET A 36 2.55 8.86 6.78
CA MET A 36 2.55 7.49 6.25
C MET A 36 1.60 7.42 5.08
N ILE A 37 1.85 6.49 4.16
CA ILE A 37 1.07 6.33 2.92
C ILE A 37 0.36 4.97 2.95
N ALA A 38 -0.96 4.98 2.90
CA ALA A 38 -1.74 3.77 2.63
C ALA A 38 -1.86 3.56 1.11
N ALA A 39 -0.79 3.06 0.49
CA ALA A 39 -0.81 2.75 -0.94
C ALA A 39 -1.71 1.54 -1.20
N ALA A 40 -2.46 1.55 -2.29
CA ALA A 40 -3.24 0.41 -2.72
C ALA A 40 -2.32 -0.58 -3.44
N PHE A 41 -2.27 -1.83 -2.97
CA PHE A 41 -1.50 -2.90 -3.61
C PHE A 41 -2.34 -4.19 -3.71
N GLY A 42 -3.63 -4.03 -4.03
CA GLY A 42 -4.59 -5.12 -4.03
C GLY A 42 -5.10 -5.51 -2.64
N ASN A 43 -4.82 -4.69 -1.63
CA ASN A 43 -5.30 -4.86 -0.28
C ASN A 43 -6.75 -4.37 -0.15
N VAL A 44 -7.55 -5.10 0.60
CA VAL A 44 -8.99 -4.90 0.66
C VAL A 44 -9.48 -5.09 2.10
N HIS A 45 -10.47 -4.32 2.54
CA HIS A 45 -10.99 -4.44 3.90
C HIS A 45 -12.17 -5.41 3.98
N GLY A 46 -12.08 -6.42 4.85
CA GLY A 46 -13.14 -7.40 5.09
C GLY A 46 -13.08 -8.63 4.16
N VAL A 47 -14.10 -9.48 4.25
CA VAL A 47 -14.14 -10.78 3.57
C VAL A 47 -14.61 -10.61 2.13
N TYR A 48 -13.68 -10.47 1.18
CA TYR A 48 -14.00 -10.48 -0.24
C TYR A 48 -14.21 -11.91 -0.76
N LYS A 49 -15.06 -12.05 -1.78
CA LYS A 49 -15.17 -13.30 -2.53
C LYS A 49 -13.79 -13.65 -3.10
N PRO A 50 -13.29 -14.88 -2.88
CA PRO A 50 -12.01 -15.33 -3.44
C PRO A 50 -11.94 -15.07 -4.95
N GLY A 51 -10.89 -14.38 -5.42
CA GLY A 51 -10.54 -14.30 -6.85
C GLY A 51 -10.64 -12.93 -7.54
N ASN A 52 -11.16 -11.86 -6.90
CA ASN A 52 -11.31 -10.56 -7.58
C ASN A 52 -10.09 -9.63 -7.48
N VAL A 53 -9.34 -9.70 -6.38
CA VAL A 53 -8.18 -8.84 -6.12
C VAL A 53 -7.11 -9.70 -5.43
N LYS A 54 -5.85 -9.54 -5.84
CA LYS A 54 -4.72 -10.28 -5.28
C LYS A 54 -3.72 -9.26 -4.71
N LEU A 55 -3.24 -9.50 -3.50
CA LEU A 55 -2.15 -8.72 -2.92
C LEU A 55 -0.93 -8.78 -3.85
N GLN A 56 -0.33 -7.61 -4.08
CA GLN A 56 0.90 -7.42 -4.86
C GLN A 56 1.91 -6.60 -4.02
N PRO A 57 2.42 -7.15 -2.92
CA PRO A 57 3.33 -6.43 -2.04
C PRO A 57 4.65 -6.02 -2.73
N GLU A 58 5.00 -6.65 -3.87
CA GLU A 58 6.10 -6.24 -4.76
C GLU A 58 5.99 -4.80 -5.27
N LEU A 59 4.78 -4.23 -5.35
CA LEU A 59 4.59 -2.84 -5.73
C LEU A 59 5.21 -1.88 -4.72
N LEU A 60 5.14 -2.21 -3.42
CA LEU A 60 5.71 -1.39 -2.36
C LEU A 60 7.23 -1.30 -2.49
N ASP A 61 7.90 -2.43 -2.70
CA ASP A 61 9.34 -2.50 -2.96
C ASP A 61 9.72 -1.72 -4.23
N ALA A 62 8.92 -1.86 -5.30
CA ALA A 62 9.12 -1.11 -6.54
C ALA A 62 9.02 0.41 -6.31
N PHE A 63 8.07 0.89 -5.49
CA PHE A 63 7.96 2.31 -5.17
C PHE A 63 9.21 2.82 -4.43
N GLN A 64 9.69 2.09 -3.42
CA GLN A 64 10.92 2.45 -2.71
C GLN A 64 12.09 2.57 -3.69
N LYS A 65 12.31 1.54 -4.53
CA LYS A 65 13.43 1.49 -5.47
C LYS A 65 13.36 2.54 -6.57
N ASN A 66 12.17 2.79 -7.11
CA ASN A 66 12.00 3.70 -8.25
C ASN A 66 12.07 5.19 -7.85
N LEU A 67 11.62 5.51 -6.63
CA LEU A 67 11.53 6.90 -6.17
C LEU A 67 12.62 7.25 -5.15
N GLY A 68 13.22 6.27 -4.48
CA GLY A 68 14.33 6.45 -3.56
C GLY A 68 15.47 7.32 -4.12
N PRO A 69 16.00 7.02 -5.33
CA PRO A 69 17.00 7.86 -5.97
C PRO A 69 16.56 9.30 -6.24
N LYS A 70 15.25 9.54 -6.47
CA LYS A 70 14.72 10.89 -6.70
C LYS A 70 14.70 11.74 -5.43
N VAL A 71 14.60 11.10 -4.27
CA VAL A 71 14.46 11.77 -2.97
C VAL A 71 15.70 11.63 -2.07
N GLY A 72 16.69 10.83 -2.50
CA GLY A 72 17.99 10.70 -1.82
C GLY A 72 18.04 9.65 -0.70
N TYR A 73 17.07 8.72 -0.65
CA TYR A 73 17.01 7.66 0.38
C TYR A 73 16.68 6.31 -0.24
N ASP A 74 17.22 5.21 0.29
CA ASP A 74 16.97 3.86 -0.26
C ASP A 74 15.52 3.37 -0.03
N LYS A 75 14.92 3.73 1.11
CA LYS A 75 13.53 3.41 1.49
C LYS A 75 12.84 4.63 2.10
N PRO A 76 12.44 5.62 1.29
CA PRO A 76 11.88 6.88 1.77
C PRO A 76 10.46 6.80 2.33
N PHE A 77 9.67 5.77 1.98
CA PHE A 77 8.24 5.76 2.30
C PHE A 77 7.92 4.84 3.47
N PHE A 78 7.06 5.34 4.37
CA PHE A 78 6.46 4.57 5.44
C PHE A 78 5.05 4.14 5.03
N PHE A 79 4.87 2.86 4.72
CA PHE A 79 3.59 2.34 4.23
C PHE A 79 2.68 1.85 5.35
N VAL A 80 1.38 1.94 5.11
CA VAL A 80 0.34 1.35 5.95
C VAL A 80 -0.34 0.23 5.17
N PHE A 81 -0.32 -0.99 5.72
CA PHE A 81 -1.06 -2.13 5.18
C PHE A 81 -2.47 -2.15 5.76
N HIS A 82 -3.40 -1.67 4.97
CA HIS A 82 -4.83 -1.69 5.22
C HIS A 82 -5.43 -3.07 4.90
N GLY A 83 -6.32 -3.62 5.73
CA GLY A 83 -6.97 -4.93 5.48
C GLY A 83 -6.06 -6.14 5.67
N GLY A 84 -5.28 -6.18 6.77
CA GLY A 84 -4.33 -7.27 7.03
C GLY A 84 -4.96 -8.61 7.42
N SER A 85 -6.19 -8.62 7.92
CA SER A 85 -6.92 -9.83 8.33
C SER A 85 -7.00 -10.86 7.20
N GLY A 86 -6.70 -12.13 7.49
CA GLY A 86 -6.72 -13.22 6.51
C GLY A 86 -5.59 -13.22 5.46
N SER A 87 -4.61 -12.31 5.54
CA SER A 87 -3.47 -12.28 4.62
C SER A 87 -2.47 -13.42 4.90
N GLU A 88 -1.84 -13.94 3.85
CA GLU A 88 -0.79 -14.95 4.00
C GLU A 88 0.43 -14.38 4.73
N LYS A 89 1.07 -15.19 5.58
CA LYS A 89 2.27 -14.76 6.34
C LYS A 89 3.41 -14.30 5.44
N SER A 90 3.56 -14.91 4.26
CA SER A 90 4.56 -14.51 3.27
C SER A 90 4.32 -13.11 2.73
N ASP A 91 3.06 -12.75 2.48
CA ASP A 91 2.68 -11.45 1.93
C ASP A 91 2.88 -10.36 2.98
N ILE A 92 2.51 -10.64 4.24
CA ILE A 92 2.78 -9.76 5.38
C ILE A 92 4.29 -9.53 5.54
N SER A 93 5.10 -10.59 5.53
CA SER A 93 6.56 -10.49 5.69
C SER A 93 7.16 -9.65 4.58
N PHE A 94 6.78 -9.89 3.32
CA PHE A 94 7.30 -9.12 2.19
C PHE A 94 6.89 -7.65 2.28
N ALA A 95 5.64 -7.36 2.66
CA ALA A 95 5.16 -5.99 2.79
C ALA A 95 5.93 -5.22 3.88
N VAL A 96 6.22 -5.87 5.02
CA VAL A 96 7.08 -5.31 6.08
C VAL A 96 8.49 -5.05 5.58
N ASP A 97 9.11 -6.01 4.88
CA ASP A 97 10.43 -5.84 4.27
C ASP A 97 10.45 -4.69 3.26
N SER A 98 9.30 -4.38 2.65
CA SER A 98 9.09 -3.32 1.66
C SER A 98 8.76 -1.95 2.27
N GLY A 99 8.78 -1.82 3.60
CA GLY A 99 8.60 -0.55 4.31
C GLY A 99 7.20 -0.31 4.88
N VAL A 100 6.37 -1.36 4.99
CA VAL A 100 5.17 -1.28 5.86
C VAL A 100 5.59 -1.18 7.32
N VAL A 101 5.11 -0.13 8.00
CA VAL A 101 5.38 0.13 9.43
C VAL A 101 4.14 0.03 10.31
N LYS A 102 2.95 -0.06 9.69
CA LYS A 102 1.67 -0.21 10.36
C LYS A 102 0.77 -1.12 9.55
N MET A 103 0.15 -2.09 10.21
CA MET A 103 -0.87 -2.95 9.61
C MET A 103 -2.18 -2.82 10.39
N ASN A 104 -3.30 -2.70 9.68
CA ASN A 104 -4.64 -2.69 10.27
C ASN A 104 -5.19 -4.11 10.34
N VAL A 105 -5.71 -4.50 11.51
CA VAL A 105 -6.39 -5.78 11.76
C VAL A 105 -7.70 -5.45 12.48
N ASP A 106 -8.80 -6.05 12.04
CA ASP A 106 -10.14 -5.82 12.62
C ASP A 106 -11.02 -7.07 12.58
N THR A 107 -11.08 -7.76 11.43
CA THR A 107 -11.98 -8.92 11.23
C THR A 107 -11.51 -10.22 11.88
N ASP A 108 -10.20 -10.40 12.08
CA ASP A 108 -9.61 -11.61 12.70
C ASP A 108 -9.90 -11.68 14.20
#